data_AF-A0A930H312-F1
#
_entry.id   AF-A0A930H312-F1
#
_cell.length_a   1.000
_cell.length_b   1.000
_cell.length_c   1.000
_cell.angle_alpha   90.00
_cell.angle_beta   90.00
_cell.angle_gamma   90.00
#
_symmetry.space_group_name_H-M   'P 1'
#
loop_
_entity.id
_entity.type
_entity.pdbx_description
1 polymer ?
#
loop_
_entity_poly.entity_id
_entity_poly.type
_entity_poly.pdbx_seq_one_letter_code
_entity_poly.pdbx_strand_id
1 'polypeptide(L)'
;MHNNTKKIALSGVCVAMSLVLGMINLFSLPMGGSVTACSMLFATLPGFFFGGTYGFLSGLAYGALSFILKPYFYSPAQFITDYVLAFSALGLSGLFSQKKHGLFIGYIVACLGRFFFAFLSGVLFFASYAPEGMNPIWYSFSYNISYISVEMVLTLGVLLVPAVHKGLYRMKGQLLSEGAYAR
;
A
#
# COMPACT_ATOMS: atom_id res chain seq x y z
N MET A 1 -5.55 27.91 4.14
CA MET A 1 -5.55 27.14 2.86
C MET A 1 -4.22 26.48 2.50
N HIS A 2 -3.07 27.12 2.72
CA HIS A 2 -1.74 26.65 2.25
C HIS A 2 -1.35 25.22 2.69
N ASN A 3 -1.76 24.80 3.89
CA ASN A 3 -1.40 23.50 4.45
C ASN A 3 -2.11 22.31 3.75
N ASN A 4 -3.33 22.49 3.25
CA ASN A 4 -4.06 21.41 2.56
C ASN A 4 -3.48 21.14 1.17
N THR A 5 -3.05 22.18 0.45
CA THR A 5 -2.40 22.04 -0.85
C THR A 5 -1.10 21.24 -0.74
N LYS A 6 -0.26 21.53 0.26
CA LYS A 6 0.98 20.77 0.51
C LYS A 6 0.71 19.30 0.81
N LYS A 7 -0.30 19.00 1.65
CA LYS A 7 -0.68 17.61 1.97
C LYS A 7 -1.09 16.83 0.74
N ILE A 8 -1.92 17.43 -0.13
CA ILE A 8 -2.36 16.80 -1.38
C ILE A 8 -1.17 16.64 -2.34
N ALA A 9 -0.33 17.66 -2.49
CA ALA A 9 0.85 17.59 -3.35
C ALA A 9 1.81 16.48 -2.92
N LEU A 10 2.19 16.41 -1.63
CA LEU A 10 3.08 15.37 -1.13
C LEU A 10 2.44 13.97 -1.23
N SER A 11 1.13 13.88 -1.02
CA SER A 11 0.40 12.64 -1.23
C SER A 11 0.49 12.18 -2.69
N GLY A 12 0.32 13.10 -3.65
CA GLY A 12 0.51 12.84 -5.07
C GLY A 12 1.93 12.39 -5.41
N VAL A 13 2.95 13.02 -4.82
CA VAL A 13 4.36 12.58 -4.96
C VAL A 13 4.55 11.15 -4.43
N CYS A 14 3.97 10.83 -3.25
CA CYS A 14 4.05 9.48 -2.70
C CYS A 14 3.36 8.45 -3.60
N VAL A 15 2.19 8.79 -4.17
CA VAL A 15 1.48 7.94 -5.13
C VAL A 15 2.32 7.72 -6.40
N ALA A 16 2.92 8.79 -6.96
CA ALA A 16 3.80 8.70 -8.11
C ALA A 16 5.02 7.81 -7.85
N MET A 17 5.67 7.97 -6.69
CA MET A 17 6.77 7.10 -6.27
C MET A 17 6.33 5.65 -6.12
N SER A 18 5.13 5.41 -5.57
CA SER A 18 4.56 4.06 -5.45
C SER A 18 4.34 3.42 -6.82
N LEU A 19 3.88 4.19 -7.81
CA LEU A 19 3.71 3.70 -9.18
C LEU A 19 5.05 3.37 -9.82
N VAL A 20 6.03 4.29 -9.77
CA VAL A 20 7.36 4.09 -10.36
C VAL A 20 8.06 2.88 -9.75
N LEU A 21 8.08 2.77 -8.42
CA LEU A 21 8.68 1.62 -7.73
C LEU A 21 7.87 0.34 -7.94
N GLY A 22 6.56 0.44 -8.16
CA GLY A 22 5.70 -0.67 -8.54
C GLY A 22 5.96 -1.20 -9.95
N MET A 23 6.57 -0.40 -10.83
CA MET A 23 7.04 -0.87 -12.14
C MET A 23 8.34 -1.66 -12.04
N ILE A 24 9.12 -1.44 -10.98
CA ILE A 24 10.36 -2.17 -10.70
C ILE A 24 10.00 -3.45 -9.94
N ASN A 25 9.70 -4.50 -10.69
CA ASN A 25 9.38 -5.82 -10.15
C ASN A 25 10.66 -6.61 -9.89
N LEU A 26 10.94 -6.91 -8.63
CA LEU A 26 12.04 -7.80 -8.23
C LEU A 26 11.71 -9.25 -8.60
N PHE A 27 10.46 -9.65 -8.36
CA PHE A 27 9.91 -10.95 -8.76
C PHE A 27 8.47 -10.76 -9.24
N SER A 28 8.10 -11.40 -10.34
CA SER A 28 6.73 -11.36 -10.90
C SER A 28 6.11 -12.75 -10.83
N LEU A 29 4.87 -12.82 -10.37
CA LEU A 29 4.05 -14.03 -10.34
C LEU A 29 2.90 -13.91 -11.35
N PRO A 30 2.25 -15.03 -11.73
CA PRO A 30 1.22 -15.06 -12.76
C PRO A 30 0.12 -13.99 -12.65
N MET A 31 -0.95 -14.16 -11.90
CA MET A 31 -2.15 -13.30 -11.94
C MET A 31 -1.97 -11.90 -11.30
N GLY A 32 -1.04 -11.08 -11.80
CA GLY A 32 -0.79 -9.72 -11.31
C GLY A 32 0.01 -9.60 -10.00
N GLY A 33 0.39 -10.74 -9.39
CA GLY A 33 1.19 -10.76 -8.16
C GLY A 33 2.63 -10.32 -8.43
N SER A 34 3.21 -9.50 -7.58
CA SER A 34 4.61 -9.06 -7.75
C SER A 34 5.22 -8.59 -6.43
N VAL A 35 6.51 -8.87 -6.28
CA VAL A 35 7.37 -8.28 -5.24
C VAL A 35 8.00 -7.03 -5.85
N THR A 36 7.58 -5.85 -5.40
CA THR A 36 8.05 -4.58 -5.96
C THR A 36 9.19 -3.98 -5.12
N ALA A 37 9.85 -2.95 -5.65
CA ALA A 37 10.94 -2.24 -4.98
C ALA A 37 10.43 -1.26 -3.89
N CYS A 38 9.74 -1.79 -2.88
CA CYS A 38 9.16 -1.02 -1.76
C CYS A 38 8.03 -0.05 -2.17
N SER A 39 7.22 -0.36 -3.18
CA SER A 39 6.10 0.49 -3.57
C SER A 39 5.07 0.67 -2.45
N MET A 40 4.83 -0.40 -1.67
CA MET A 40 3.92 -0.36 -0.54
C MET A 40 4.37 0.62 0.54
N LEU A 41 5.68 0.88 0.69
CA LEU A 41 6.17 1.89 1.64
C LEU A 41 5.56 3.25 1.30
N PHE A 42 5.79 3.72 0.08
CA PHE A 42 5.37 5.05 -0.36
C PHE A 42 3.84 5.18 -0.37
N ALA A 43 3.12 4.11 -0.69
CA ALA A 43 1.66 4.11 -0.67
C ALA A 43 1.09 4.31 0.75
N THR A 44 1.82 3.87 1.78
CA THR A 44 1.41 4.03 3.19
C THR A 44 1.85 5.37 3.80
N LEU A 45 2.82 6.08 3.20
CA LEU A 45 3.36 7.33 3.75
C LEU A 45 2.32 8.46 3.90
N PRO A 46 1.39 8.69 2.95
CA PRO A 46 0.33 9.70 3.14
C PRO A 46 -0.50 9.45 4.38
N GLY A 47 -0.83 8.19 4.67
CA GLY A 47 -1.50 7.80 5.90
C GLY A 47 -0.64 8.10 7.13
N PHE A 48 0.62 7.68 7.13
CA PHE A 48 1.54 7.92 8.25
C PHE A 48 1.76 9.42 8.53
N PHE A 49 1.89 10.26 7.51
CA PHE A 49 2.15 11.69 7.65
C PHE A 49 0.90 12.49 8.01
N PHE A 50 -0.23 12.22 7.37
CA PHE A 50 -1.40 13.10 7.40
C PHE A 50 -2.66 12.46 7.97
N GLY A 51 -2.61 11.18 8.35
CA GLY A 51 -3.72 10.44 8.96
C GLY A 51 -4.56 9.64 7.94
N GLY A 52 -5.54 8.90 8.46
CA GLY A 52 -6.30 7.91 7.69
C GLY A 52 -7.02 8.47 6.47
N THR A 53 -7.56 9.70 6.53
CA THR A 53 -8.27 10.31 5.40
C THR A 53 -7.39 10.48 4.18
N TYR A 54 -6.20 11.08 4.35
CA TYR A 54 -5.25 11.25 3.24
C TYR A 54 -4.63 9.92 2.82
N GLY A 55 -4.42 8.99 3.75
CA GLY A 55 -4.00 7.63 3.44
C GLY A 55 -4.99 6.91 2.52
N PHE A 56 -6.28 6.91 2.87
CA PHE A 56 -7.34 6.26 2.09
C PHE A 56 -7.50 6.91 0.71
N LEU A 57 -7.57 8.24 0.64
CA LEU A 57 -7.68 8.96 -0.63
C LEU A 57 -6.47 8.72 -1.55
N SER A 58 -5.27 8.67 -0.97
CA SER A 58 -4.06 8.36 -1.74
C SER A 58 -4.03 6.92 -2.22
N GLY A 59 -4.48 5.98 -1.38
CA GLY A 59 -4.63 4.57 -1.76
C GLY A 59 -5.65 4.37 -2.87
N LEU A 60 -6.78 5.10 -2.83
CA LEU A 60 -7.78 5.11 -3.89
C LEU A 60 -7.20 5.64 -5.21
N ALA A 61 -6.50 6.77 -5.16
CA ALA A 61 -5.82 7.34 -6.33
C ALA A 61 -4.76 6.38 -6.88
N TYR A 62 -3.98 5.75 -5.99
CA TYR A 62 -2.97 4.78 -6.37
C TYR A 62 -3.59 3.56 -7.06
N GLY A 63 -4.71 3.05 -6.54
CA GLY A 63 -5.47 1.97 -7.15
C GLY A 63 -6.01 2.30 -8.53
N ALA A 64 -6.64 3.47 -8.68
CA ALA A 64 -7.15 3.95 -9.97
C ALA A 64 -6.05 4.12 -11.01
N LEU A 65 -4.92 4.74 -10.63
CA LEU A 65 -3.77 4.91 -11.52
C LEU A 65 -3.10 3.57 -11.85
N SER A 66 -3.00 2.65 -10.89
CA SER A 66 -2.46 1.31 -11.12
C SER A 66 -3.30 0.53 -12.12
N PHE A 67 -4.64 0.66 -12.06
CA PHE A 67 -5.54 0.07 -13.05
C PHE A 67 -5.32 0.65 -14.44
N ILE A 68 -5.17 1.97 -14.57
CA ILE A 68 -4.92 2.63 -15.86
C ILE A 68 -3.60 2.17 -16.47
N LEU A 69 -2.54 2.05 -15.67
CA LEU A 69 -1.20 1.70 -16.16
C LEU A 69 -1.02 0.21 -16.45
N LYS A 70 -1.60 -0.67 -15.62
CA LYS A 70 -1.48 -2.12 -15.75
C LYS A 70 -2.83 -2.78 -15.48
N PRO A 71 -3.79 -2.65 -16.41
CA PRO A 71 -5.14 -3.16 -16.21
C PRO A 71 -5.15 -4.69 -16.19
N TYR A 72 -5.68 -5.25 -15.10
CA TYR A 72 -6.00 -6.66 -14.97
C TYR A 72 -7.47 -6.77 -14.56
N PHE A 73 -8.35 -6.70 -15.56
CA PHE A 73 -9.79 -6.64 -15.36
C PHE A 73 -10.43 -8.02 -15.58
N TYR A 74 -11.10 -8.54 -14.56
CA TYR A 74 -11.91 -9.76 -14.66
C TYR A 74 -13.41 -9.46 -14.54
N SER A 75 -13.80 -8.64 -13.56
CA SER A 75 -15.19 -8.23 -13.35
C SER A 75 -15.24 -6.92 -12.57
N PRO A 76 -16.38 -6.18 -12.58
CA PRO A 76 -16.53 -4.98 -11.76
C PRO A 76 -16.30 -5.22 -10.26
N ALA A 77 -16.75 -6.37 -9.74
CA ALA A 77 -16.55 -6.73 -8.33
C ALA A 77 -15.08 -7.02 -8.00
N GLN A 78 -14.36 -7.67 -8.92
CA GLN A 78 -12.91 -7.87 -8.80
C GLN A 78 -12.17 -6.53 -8.84
N PHE A 79 -12.54 -5.62 -9.76
CA PHE A 79 -11.95 -4.29 -9.82
C PHE A 79 -12.09 -3.53 -8.49
N ILE A 80 -13.29 -3.57 -7.89
CA ILE A 80 -13.51 -2.95 -6.57
C ILE A 80 -12.62 -3.60 -5.52
N THR A 81 -12.49 -4.92 -5.51
CA THR A 81 -11.73 -5.63 -4.48
C THR A 81 -10.21 -5.40 -4.63
N ASP A 82 -9.67 -5.53 -5.84
CA ASP A 82 -8.24 -5.48 -6.10
C ASP A 82 -7.68 -4.08 -6.29
N TYR A 83 -8.43 -3.19 -6.93
CA TYR A 83 -7.94 -1.84 -7.25
C TYR A 83 -8.46 -0.79 -6.26
N VAL A 84 -9.71 -0.89 -5.83
CA VAL A 84 -10.26 0.09 -4.87
C VAL A 84 -9.89 -0.31 -3.44
N LEU A 85 -10.36 -1.46 -2.96
CA LEU A 85 -10.25 -1.84 -1.56
C LEU A 85 -8.81 -2.22 -1.16
N ALA A 86 -8.13 -3.07 -1.93
CA ALA A 86 -6.78 -3.52 -1.58
C ALA A 86 -5.74 -2.38 -1.56
N PHE A 87 -5.82 -1.41 -2.48
CA PHE A 87 -4.93 -0.24 -2.46
C PHE A 87 -5.36 0.80 -1.43
N SER A 88 -6.66 1.04 -1.24
CA SER A 88 -7.14 1.95 -0.18
C SER A 88 -6.81 1.44 1.22
N ALA A 89 -6.72 0.12 1.42
CA ALA A 89 -6.29 -0.49 2.66
C ALA A 89 -4.85 -0.12 3.07
N LEU A 90 -4.00 0.28 2.11
CA LEU A 90 -2.67 0.84 2.45
C LEU A 90 -2.78 2.14 3.25
N GLY A 91 -3.91 2.85 3.16
CA GLY A 91 -4.24 4.01 3.96
C GLY A 91 -4.48 3.73 5.45
N LEU A 92 -4.68 2.47 5.85
CA LEU A 92 -4.86 2.07 7.25
C LEU A 92 -3.66 2.42 8.13
N SER A 93 -2.48 2.64 7.53
CA SER A 93 -1.30 3.15 8.23
C SER A 93 -1.56 4.43 9.02
N GLY A 94 -2.50 5.26 8.55
CA GLY A 94 -2.84 6.53 9.19
C GLY A 94 -3.53 6.40 10.54
N LEU A 95 -4.16 5.26 10.83
CA LEU A 95 -4.75 4.97 12.15
C LEU A 95 -3.69 4.89 13.25
N PHE A 96 -2.46 4.54 12.88
CA PHE A 96 -1.33 4.39 13.79
C PHE A 96 -0.37 5.57 13.74
N SER A 97 -0.67 6.61 12.97
CA SER A 97 0.19 7.78 12.78
C SER A 97 0.65 8.41 14.11
N GLN A 98 -0.20 8.46 15.13
CA GLN A 98 0.13 9.08 16.42
C GLN A 98 0.66 8.10 17.47
N LYS A 99 0.86 6.82 17.13
CA LYS A 99 1.33 5.80 18.07
C LYS A 99 2.86 5.75 18.11
N LYS A 100 3.41 5.30 19.25
CA LYS A 100 4.84 4.93 19.34
C LYS A 100 5.13 3.83 18.31
N HIS A 101 6.21 3.96 17.55
CA HIS A 101 6.51 3.11 16.40
C HIS A 101 5.41 3.07 15.33
N GLY A 102 4.60 4.13 15.23
CA GLY A 102 3.44 4.21 14.34
C GLY A 102 3.75 3.95 12.86
N LEU A 103 4.97 4.23 12.39
CA LEU A 103 5.40 3.90 11.03
C LEU A 103 5.39 2.39 10.79
N PHE A 104 6.04 1.62 11.68
CA PHE A 104 6.12 0.15 11.56
C PHE A 104 4.76 -0.51 11.75
N ILE A 105 4.05 -0.13 12.81
CA ILE A 105 2.73 -0.72 13.11
C ILE A 105 1.75 -0.39 11.98
N GLY A 106 1.73 0.87 11.54
CA GLY A 106 0.87 1.32 10.45
C GLY A 106 1.21 0.62 9.13
N TYR A 107 2.48 0.45 8.80
CA TYR A 107 2.92 -0.26 7.60
C TYR A 107 2.49 -1.73 7.61
N ILE A 108 2.67 -2.44 8.73
CA ILE A 108 2.26 -3.84 8.87
C ILE A 108 0.74 -3.96 8.71
N VAL A 109 -0.05 -3.13 9.40
CA VAL A 109 -1.51 -3.17 9.32
C VAL A 109 -1.99 -2.85 7.90
N ALA A 110 -1.36 -1.90 7.22
CA ALA A 110 -1.63 -1.60 5.83
C ALA A 110 -1.37 -2.79 4.90
N CYS A 111 -0.24 -3.48 5.06
CA CYS A 111 0.08 -4.68 4.28
C CYS A 111 -0.91 -5.83 4.55
N LEU A 112 -1.31 -6.03 5.81
CA LEU A 112 -2.32 -7.01 6.17
C LEU A 112 -3.69 -6.68 5.57
N GLY A 113 -4.08 -5.40 5.57
CA GLY A 113 -5.32 -4.95 4.92
C GLY A 113 -5.30 -5.20 3.41
N ARG A 114 -4.18 -4.86 2.74
CA ARG A 114 -3.99 -5.17 1.32
C ARG A 114 -4.07 -6.68 1.06
N PHE A 115 -3.38 -7.48 1.88
CA PHE A 115 -3.41 -8.94 1.79
C PHE A 115 -4.82 -9.49 1.95
N PHE A 116 -5.59 -9.01 2.93
CA PHE A 116 -6.97 -9.47 3.15
C PHE A 116 -7.83 -9.31 1.90
N PHE A 117 -7.79 -8.15 1.24
CA PHE A 117 -8.57 -7.92 0.02
C PHE A 117 -8.02 -8.70 -1.18
N ALA A 118 -6.70 -8.81 -1.34
CA ALA A 118 -6.11 -9.61 -2.41
C ALA A 118 -6.44 -11.11 -2.26
N PHE A 119 -6.39 -11.62 -1.03
CA PHE A 119 -6.83 -12.96 -0.67
C PHE A 119 -8.33 -13.16 -0.96
N LEU A 120 -9.18 -12.23 -0.54
CA LEU A 120 -10.62 -12.28 -0.80
C LEU A 120 -10.89 -12.32 -2.31
N SER A 121 -10.23 -11.46 -3.10
CA SER A 121 -10.33 -11.47 -4.56
C SER A 121 -9.87 -12.80 -5.14
N GLY A 122 -8.75 -13.35 -4.65
CA GLY A 122 -8.24 -14.65 -5.08
C GLY A 122 -9.24 -15.79 -4.87
N VAL A 123 -9.95 -15.79 -3.74
CA VAL A 123 -11.00 -16.78 -3.45
C VAL A 123 -12.23 -16.58 -4.34
N LEU A 124 -12.65 -15.34 -4.56
CA LEU A 124 -13.91 -15.04 -5.26
C LEU A 124 -13.79 -15.12 -6.78
N PHE A 125 -12.63 -14.75 -7.34
CA PHE A 125 -12.48 -14.53 -8.79
C PHE A 125 -11.37 -15.38 -9.42
N PHE A 126 -10.42 -15.87 -8.62
CA PHE A 126 -9.27 -16.63 -9.12
C PHE A 126 -9.24 -18.10 -8.66
N ALA A 127 -10.32 -18.59 -8.05
CA ALA A 127 -10.43 -19.97 -7.61
C ALA A 127 -10.24 -20.99 -8.73
N SER A 128 -10.64 -20.65 -9.96
CA SER A 128 -10.48 -21.50 -11.15
C SER A 128 -9.03 -21.70 -11.59
N TYR A 129 -8.09 -20.89 -11.08
CA TYR A 129 -6.66 -21.03 -11.35
C TYR A 129 -5.95 -21.94 -10.34
N ALA A 130 -6.67 -22.45 -9.33
CA ALA A 130 -6.10 -23.41 -8.40
C ALA A 130 -5.74 -24.72 -9.15
N PRO A 131 -4.53 -25.27 -8.93
CA PRO A 131 -4.14 -26.58 -9.48
C PRO A 131 -5.15 -27.67 -9.15
N GLU A 132 -5.25 -28.70 -10.00
CA GLU A 132 -6.14 -29.84 -9.76
C GLU A 132 -5.87 -30.47 -8.38
N GLY A 133 -6.94 -30.63 -7.59
CA GLY A 133 -6.88 -31.17 -6.23
C GLY A 133 -6.47 -30.14 -5.15
N MET A 134 -6.10 -28.91 -5.49
CA MET A 134 -5.78 -27.86 -4.52
C MET A 134 -7.03 -27.12 -4.05
N ASN A 135 -7.18 -26.92 -2.74
CA ASN A 135 -8.26 -26.11 -2.19
C ASN A 135 -8.10 -24.63 -2.63
N PRO A 136 -9.12 -24.00 -3.25
CA PRO A 136 -9.03 -22.61 -3.73
C PRO A 136 -8.72 -21.56 -2.65
N ILE A 137 -9.17 -21.78 -1.41
CA ILE A 137 -8.84 -20.92 -0.27
C ILE A 137 -7.34 -20.99 0.01
N TRP A 138 -6.78 -22.21 0.03
CA TRP A 138 -5.35 -22.39 0.24
C TRP A 138 -4.51 -21.85 -0.92
N TYR A 139 -4.99 -22.02 -2.14
CA TYR A 139 -4.36 -21.43 -3.33
C TYR A 139 -4.31 -19.90 -3.22
N SER A 140 -5.45 -19.25 -2.96
CA SER A 140 -5.49 -17.79 -2.80
C SER A 140 -4.61 -17.30 -1.65
N PHE A 141 -4.65 -17.98 -0.50
CA PHE A 141 -3.87 -17.60 0.67
C PHE A 141 -2.37 -17.66 0.36
N SER A 142 -1.89 -18.82 -0.11
CA SER A 142 -0.47 -19.05 -0.42
C SER A 142 0.02 -18.16 -1.57
N TYR A 143 -0.78 -17.96 -2.60
CA TYR A 143 -0.45 -17.08 -3.72
C TYR A 143 -0.28 -15.63 -3.25
N ASN A 144 -1.26 -15.08 -2.53
CA ASN A 144 -1.24 -13.67 -2.11
C ASN A 144 -0.21 -13.39 -1.00
N ILE A 145 -0.04 -14.32 -0.06
CA ILE A 145 0.92 -14.10 1.04
C ILE A 145 2.34 -14.17 0.52
N SER A 146 2.63 -14.98 -0.51
CA SER A 146 3.99 -15.20 -1.00
C SER A 146 4.66 -13.92 -1.48
N TYR A 147 3.98 -13.06 -2.24
CA TYR A 147 4.58 -11.81 -2.71
C TYR A 147 4.40 -10.64 -1.73
N ILE A 148 3.23 -10.53 -1.09
CA ILE A 148 2.95 -9.41 -0.17
C ILE A 148 3.86 -9.50 1.06
N SER A 149 4.05 -10.69 1.63
CA SER A 149 4.91 -10.85 2.80
C SER A 149 6.38 -10.60 2.47
N VAL A 150 6.85 -11.02 1.30
CA VAL A 150 8.25 -10.80 0.88
C VAL A 150 8.53 -9.31 0.73
N GLU A 151 7.69 -8.55 0.01
CA GLU A 151 7.89 -7.10 -0.10
C GLU A 151 7.72 -6.41 1.26
N MET A 152 6.79 -6.88 2.11
CA MET A 152 6.63 -6.37 3.47
C MET A 152 7.92 -6.54 4.28
N VAL A 153 8.52 -7.72 4.27
CA VAL A 153 9.78 -8.00 4.99
C VAL A 153 10.93 -7.16 4.43
N LEU A 154 11.05 -7.06 3.10
CA LEU A 154 12.07 -6.21 2.45
C LEU A 154 11.93 -4.75 2.88
N THR A 155 10.72 -4.21 2.84
CA THR A 155 10.43 -2.83 3.23
C THR A 155 10.68 -2.61 4.72
N LEU A 156 10.31 -3.57 5.58
CA LEU A 156 10.64 -3.51 7.01
C LEU A 156 12.16 -3.47 7.22
N GLY A 157 12.93 -4.27 6.47
CA GLY A 157 14.39 -4.21 6.47
C GLY A 157 14.92 -2.81 6.09
N VAL A 158 14.36 -2.18 5.06
CA VAL A 158 14.69 -0.80 4.66
C VAL A 158 14.32 0.20 5.76
N LEU A 159 13.18 0.03 6.43
CA LEU A 159 12.75 0.89 7.53
C LEU A 159 13.62 0.75 8.78
N LEU A 160 14.32 -0.37 8.98
CA LEU A 160 15.28 -0.54 10.07
C LEU A 160 16.58 0.25 9.83
N VAL A 161 16.87 0.66 8.59
CA VAL A 161 18.03 1.50 8.29
C VAL A 161 17.88 2.86 9.00
N PRO A 162 18.79 3.24 9.92
CA PRO A 162 18.61 4.44 10.75
C PRO A 162 18.44 5.73 9.96
N ALA A 163 19.11 5.85 8.81
CA ALA A 163 18.99 7.00 7.92
C ALA A 163 17.57 7.16 7.36
N VAL A 164 16.97 6.06 6.90
CA VAL A 164 15.59 6.04 6.39
C VAL A 164 14.60 6.34 7.50
N HIS A 165 14.71 5.60 8.62
CA HIS A 165 13.83 5.78 9.77
C HIS A 165 13.83 7.21 10.28
N LYS A 166 15.02 7.76 10.60
CA LYS A 166 15.15 9.12 11.11
C LYS A 166 14.71 10.15 10.06
N GLY A 167 14.98 9.91 8.78
CA GLY A 167 14.54 10.77 7.67
C GLY A 167 13.02 10.91 7.61
N LEU A 168 12.29 9.79 7.61
CA LEU A 168 10.82 9.79 7.55
C LEU A 168 10.18 10.45 8.79
N TYR A 169 10.71 10.18 9.99
CA TYR A 169 10.24 10.84 11.21
C TYR A 169 10.55 12.33 11.24
N ARG A 170 11.72 12.76 10.73
CA ARG A 170 12.06 14.18 10.59
C ARG A 170 11.12 14.90 9.64
N MET A 171 10.85 14.31 8.47
CA MET A 171 9.89 14.86 7.50
C MET A 171 8.50 15.00 8.12
N LYS A 172 8.03 13.98 8.85
CA LYS A 172 6.76 14.06 9.57
C LYS A 172 6.72 15.21 10.58
N GLY A 173 7.79 15.39 11.35
CA GLY A 173 7.91 16.50 12.31
C GLY A 173 7.77 17.86 11.62
N GLN A 174 8.49 18.08 10.52
CA GLN A 174 8.43 19.31 9.72
C GLN A 174 7.02 19.58 9.17
N LEU A 175 6.37 18.55 8.62
CA LEU A 175 5.02 18.66 8.07
C LEU A 175 3.97 19.00 9.14
N LEU A 176 4.14 18.48 10.36
CA LEU A 176 3.25 18.79 11.48
C LEU A 176 3.53 20.17 12.08
N SER A 177 4.79 20.59 12.18
CA SER A 177 5.15 21.92 12.71
C SER A 177 4.70 23.05 11.80
N GLU A 178 4.85 22.90 10.48
CA GLU A 178 4.33 23.87 9.51
C GLU A 178 2.81 23.98 9.57
N GLY A 179 2.12 22.88 9.89
CA GLY A 179 0.69 22.87 10.03
C GLY A 179 0.14 23.46 11.33
N ALA A 180 0.99 23.58 12.36
CA ALA A 180 0.67 24.25 13.61
C ALA A 180 0.85 25.77 13.50
N TYR A 181 1.84 26.23 12.71
CA TYR A 181 2.11 27.67 12.51
C TYR A 181 1.15 28.34 11.50
N ALA A 182 0.42 27.56 10.71
CA ALA A 182 -0.53 28.05 9.71
C ALA A 182 -1.98 28.16 10.21
N ARG A 183 -2.21 28.10 11.53
CA ARG A 183 -3.52 28.31 12.19
C ARG A 183 -3.57 29.66 12.87
#